data_AF-A0A539D0W9-F1
#
_entry.id   AF-A0A539D0W9-F1
#
_cell.length_a   1.000
_cell.length_b   1.000
_cell.length_c   1.000
_cell.angle_alpha   90.00
_cell.angle_beta   90.00
_cell.angle_gamma   90.00
#
_symmetry.space_group_name_H-M   'P 1'
#
loop_
_entity.id
_entity.type
_entity.pdbx_description
1 polymer ?
#
loop_
_entity_poly.entity_id
_entity_poly.type
_entity_poly.pdbx_seq_one_letter_code
_entity_poly.pdbx_strand_id
1 'polypeptide(L)'
;MQGHAGVEKRDPRRVQDKASFSLAGTFDLDRVIGDQARPWRVGLSAVIEDVDGGISYWALAHPPGKPDFHHPDSFALTLPPPEPA
;
A
#
# COMPACT_ATOMS: atom_id res chain seq x y z
N MET A 1 -12.38 -14.58 -1.92
CA MET A 1 -11.23 -13.78 -1.44
C MET A 1 -10.98 -14.17 0.01
N GLN A 2 -10.11 -15.15 0.25
CA GLN A 2 -9.76 -15.57 1.60
C GLN A 2 -8.83 -14.52 2.20
N GLY A 3 -9.24 -13.92 3.32
CA GLY A 3 -8.42 -12.98 4.06
C GLY A 3 -7.23 -13.71 4.64
N HIS A 4 -6.03 -13.33 4.22
CA HIS A 4 -4.83 -13.67 4.98
C HIS A 4 -4.95 -13.03 6.36
N ALA A 5 -4.79 -13.82 7.42
CA ALA A 5 -4.54 -13.28 8.75
C ALA A 5 -3.25 -12.44 8.66
N GLY A 6 -3.37 -11.13 8.84
CA GLY A 6 -2.19 -10.29 8.72
C GLY A 6 -2.46 -8.81 8.92
N VAL A 7 -3.17 -8.16 8.01
CA VAL A 7 -3.34 -6.70 8.09
C VAL A 7 -4.76 -6.37 8.51
N GLU A 8 -4.94 -5.91 9.75
CA GLU A 8 -6.21 -5.33 10.17
C GLU A 8 -6.32 -3.93 9.56
N LYS A 9 -7.36 -3.72 8.75
CA LYS A 9 -7.69 -2.39 8.20
C LYS A 9 -8.60 -1.67 9.18
N ARG A 10 -8.18 -0.51 9.66
CA ARG A 10 -8.96 0.39 10.53
C ARG A 10 -9.33 1.67 9.79
N ASP A 11 -10.46 2.26 10.18
CA ASP A 11 -10.97 3.54 9.68
C ASP A 11 -10.95 3.71 8.14
N PRO A 12 -11.40 2.71 7.35
CA PRO A 12 -11.39 2.84 5.91
C PRO A 12 -12.36 3.96 5.50
N ARG A 13 -11.83 4.99 4.84
CA ARG A 13 -12.62 6.09 4.29
C ARG A 13 -12.53 6.09 2.78
N ARG A 14 -13.69 5.95 2.14
CA ARG A 14 -13.86 6.13 0.71
C ARG A 14 -14.76 7.33 0.47
N VAL A 15 -14.28 8.31 -0.28
CA VAL A 15 -15.06 9.46 -0.75
C VAL A 15 -14.93 9.54 -2.26
N GLN A 16 -16.05 9.69 -2.94
CA GLN A 16 -16.06 9.85 -4.39
C GLN A 16 -17.10 10.90 -4.76
N ASP A 17 -16.73 11.78 -5.67
CA ASP A 17 -17.64 12.69 -6.35
C ASP A 17 -17.52 12.50 -7.88
N LYS A 18 -18.06 13.43 -8.67
CA LYS A 18 -18.05 13.33 -10.13
C LYS A 18 -16.66 13.44 -10.76
N ALA A 19 -15.70 14.04 -10.06
CA ALA A 19 -14.36 14.35 -10.57
C ALA A 19 -13.25 13.70 -9.75
N SER A 20 -13.52 13.26 -8.51
CA SER A 20 -12.50 12.79 -7.59
C SER A 20 -12.85 11.48 -6.90
N PHE A 21 -11.82 10.72 -6.57
CA PHE A 21 -11.87 9.53 -5.72
C PHE A 21 -10.77 9.62 -4.68
N SER A 22 -11.13 9.44 -3.41
CA SER A 22 -10.23 9.39 -2.26
C SER A 22 -10.43 8.08 -1.50
N LEU A 23 -9.34 7.37 -1.25
CA LEU A 23 -9.29 6.19 -0.38
C LEU A 23 -8.24 6.40 0.70
N ALA A 24 -8.64 6.23 1.95
CA ALA A 24 -7.76 6.24 3.10
C ALA A 24 -8.05 5.04 4.01
N GLY A 25 -7.06 4.62 4.77
CA GLY A 25 -7.20 3.58 5.77
C GLY A 25 -5.94 3.45 6.61
N THR A 26 -6.10 2.96 7.82
CA THR A 26 -5.01 2.62 8.74
C THR A 26 -4.78 1.12 8.68
N PHE A 27 -3.52 0.70 8.63
CA PHE A 27 -3.15 -0.71 8.54
C PHE A 27 -2.33 -1.08 9.77
N ASP A 28 -2.85 -1.99 10.58
CA ASP A 28 -2.10 -2.60 11.69
C ASP A 28 -1.16 -3.66 11.10
N LEU A 29 0.13 -3.36 11.12
CA LEU A 29 1.18 -4.18 10.51
C LEU A 29 1.89 -5.08 11.52
N ASP A 30 1.70 -4.86 12.82
CA ASP A 30 2.37 -5.62 13.89
C ASP A 30 2.03 -7.12 13.78
N ARG A 31 0.81 -7.42 13.34
CA ARG A 31 0.31 -8.79 13.11
C ARG A 31 0.90 -9.50 11.89
N VAL A 32 1.61 -8.78 11.00
CA VAL A 32 2.28 -9.36 9.82
C VAL A 32 3.78 -9.49 10.01
N ILE A 33 4.41 -8.46 10.60
CA ILE A 33 5.86 -8.30 10.58
C ILE A 33 6.53 -8.41 11.95
N GLY A 34 5.75 -8.47 13.03
CA GLY A 34 6.24 -8.61 14.40
C GLY A 34 7.00 -7.39 14.91
N ASP A 35 7.57 -7.53 16.12
CA ASP A 35 8.31 -6.51 16.88
C ASP A 35 9.75 -6.27 16.39
N GLN A 36 10.00 -6.48 15.09
CA GLN A 36 11.36 -6.43 14.56
C GLN A 36 11.89 -4.99 14.62
N ALA A 37 12.89 -4.77 15.49
CA ALA A 37 13.57 -3.49 15.69
C ALA A 37 14.50 -3.11 14.51
N ARG A 38 13.97 -3.06 13.29
CA ARG A 38 14.66 -2.59 12.08
C ARG A 38 13.77 -1.62 11.32
N PRO A 39 14.35 -0.62 10.62
CA PRO A 39 13.58 0.23 9.72
C PRO A 39 12.87 -0.60 8.66
N TRP A 40 11.65 -0.21 8.31
CA TRP A 40 10.86 -0.90 7.30
C TRP A 40 11.00 -0.21 5.97
N ARG A 41 11.23 -1.00 4.91
CA ARG A 41 11.08 -0.51 3.55
C ARG A 41 9.68 -0.87 3.09
N VAL A 42 8.91 0.12 2.66
CA VAL A 42 7.50 -0.01 2.27
C VAL A 42 7.34 0.37 0.81
N GLY A 43 6.72 -0.53 0.05
CA GLY A 43 6.14 -0.25 -1.25
C GLY A 43 4.65 0.01 -1.08
N LEU A 44 4.16 1.12 -1.63
CA LEU A 44 2.73 1.40 -1.75
C LEU A 44 2.40 1.55 -3.22
N SER A 45 1.42 0.79 -3.68
CA SER A 45 0.97 0.77 -5.07
C SER A 45 -0.55 0.79 -5.14
N ALA A 46 -1.08 1.33 -6.24
CA ALA A 46 -2.49 1.31 -6.57
C ALA A 46 -2.68 0.94 -8.04
N VAL A 47 -3.67 0.09 -8.31
CA VAL A 47 -4.15 -0.20 -9.66
C VAL A 47 -5.54 0.41 -9.75
N ILE A 48 -5.74 1.31 -10.72
CA ILE A 48 -6.99 2.02 -10.92
C ILE A 48 -7.50 1.66 -12.31
N GLU A 49 -8.72 1.15 -12.36
CA GLU A 49 -9.48 0.98 -13.59
C GLU A 49 -10.47 2.14 -13.70
N ASP A 50 -10.42 2.89 -14.81
CA ASP A 50 -11.39 3.92 -15.12
C ASP A 50 -12.67 3.35 -15.74
N VAL A 51 -13.69 4.20 -15.89
CA VAL A 51 -15.01 3.79 -16.38
C VAL A 51 -15.03 3.35 -17.84
N ASP A 52 -14.01 3.72 -18.62
CA ASP A 52 -13.86 3.36 -20.02
C ASP A 52 -12.99 2.09 -20.20
N GLY A 53 -12.56 1.48 -19.08
CA GLY A 53 -11.75 0.26 -19.04
C GLY A 53 -10.24 0.50 -19.12
N GLY A 54 -9.79 1.76 -19.02
CA GLY A 54 -8.38 2.11 -18.93
C GLY A 54 -7.78 1.71 -17.59
N ILE A 55 -6.62 1.04 -17.61
CA ILE A 55 -5.91 0.63 -16.39
C ILE A 55 -4.67 1.49 -16.19
N SER A 56 -4.57 2.11 -15.02
CA SER A 56 -3.42 2.89 -14.58
C SER A 56 -2.73 2.24 -13.38
N TYR A 57 -1.39 2.19 -13.42
CA TYR A 57 -0.55 1.58 -12.40
C TYR A 57 0.25 2.66 -11.66
N TRP A 58 0.01 2.80 -10.37
CA TRP A 58 0.67 3.77 -9.50
C TRP A 58 1.51 3.07 -8.46
N ALA A 59 2.68 3.60 -8.18
CA ALA A 59 3.57 3.15 -7.12
C ALA A 59 4.36 4.35 -6.59
N LEU A 60 4.88 4.25 -5.36
CA LEU A 60 5.82 5.26 -4.83
C LEU A 60 7.05 5.42 -5.74
N ALA A 61 7.53 4.30 -6.29
CA ALA A 61 8.55 4.26 -7.31
C ALA A 61 8.28 3.08 -8.26
N HIS A 62 8.47 3.28 -9.56
CA HIS A 62 8.40 2.24 -10.58
C HIS A 62 9.83 1.85 -11.01
N PRO A 63 10.16 0.55 -11.07
CA PRO A 63 11.39 0.11 -11.74
C PRO A 63 11.29 0.36 -13.25
N PRO A 64 12.42 0.39 -13.98
CA PRO A 64 12.41 0.43 -15.44
C PRO A 64 11.64 -0.76 -16.04
N GLY A 65 10.84 -0.51 -17.08
CA GLY A 65 10.11 -1.54 -17.81
C GLY A 65 8.64 -1.63 -17.41
N LYS A 66 8.11 -2.86 -17.34
CA LYS A 66 6.70 -3.10 -16.97
C LYS A 66 6.50 -2.87 -15.47
N PRO A 67 5.31 -2.42 -15.02
CA PRO A 67 5.01 -2.31 -13.60
C PRO A 67 5.26 -3.63 -12.87
N ASP A 68 6.18 -3.62 -11.93
CA ASP A 68 6.48 -4.73 -11.02
C ASP A 68 6.51 -4.20 -9.58
N PHE A 69 5.39 -4.38 -8.88
CA PHE A 69 5.23 -3.92 -7.50
C PHE A 69 6.04 -4.74 -6.48
N HIS A 70 6.56 -5.90 -6.89
CA HIS A 70 7.41 -6.75 -6.04
C HIS A 70 8.89 -6.44 -6.23
N HIS A 71 9.25 -5.60 -7.21
CA HIS A 71 10.64 -5.21 -7.41
C HIS A 71 11.17 -4.45 -6.17
N PRO A 72 12.39 -4.74 -5.69
CA PRO A 72 12.96 -4.07 -4.51
C PRO A 72 13.00 -2.54 -4.61
N ASP A 73 13.10 -2.00 -5.81
CA ASP A 73 13.12 -0.54 -6.06
C ASP A 73 11.76 0.12 -5.81
N SER A 74 10.65 -0.62 -5.85
CA SER A 74 9.32 -0.10 -5.52
C SER A 74 9.13 0.15 -4.03
N PHE A 75 9.99 -0.39 -3.17
CA PHE A 75 10.01 -0.16 -1.73
C PHE A 75 10.81 1.10 -1.39
N ALA A 76 10.25 2.25 -1.79
CA ALA A 76 10.90 3.55 -1.74
C ALA A 76 10.66 4.34 -0.44
N LEU A 77 9.66 3.98 0.35
CA LEU A 77 9.41 4.62 1.65
C LEU A 77 10.16 3.87 2.74
N THR A 78 10.91 4.59 3.57
CA THR A 78 11.48 4.04 4.81
C THR A 78 10.66 4.52 6.00
N LEU A 79 10.12 3.60 6.79
CA LEU A 79 9.47 3.88 8.07
C LEU A 79 10.45 3.55 9.22
N PRO A 80 10.42 4.32 10.32
CA PRO A 80 11.18 3.97 11.51
C PRO A 80 10.74 2.60 12.05
N PRO A 81 11.58 1.93 12.87
CA PRO A 81 11.13 0.78 13.64
C PRO A 81 9.86 1.11 14.45
N PRO A 82 8.97 0.15 14.71
CA PRO A 82 7.85 0.37 15.61
C PRO A 82 8.36 0.84 16.98
N GLU A 83 7.63 1.77 17.60
CA GLU A 83 7.94 2.16 18.97
C GLU A 83 7.76 0.95 19.90
N PRO A 84 8.65 0.76 20.90
CA PRO A 84 8.43 -0.26 21.91
C PRO A 84 7.08 -0.04 22.61
N ALA A 85 6.36 -1.12 22.87
CA ALA A 85 5.10 -1.10 23.62
C ALA A 85 5.27 -0.58 25.06
#